data_AF-A0A442SIJ6-F1
#
_entry.id   AF-A0A442SIJ6-F1
#
_cell.length_a   1.000
_cell.length_b   1.000
_cell.length_c   1.000
_cell.angle_alpha   90.00
_cell.angle_beta   90.00
_cell.angle_gamma   90.00
#
_symmetry.space_group_name_H-M   'P 1'
#
loop_
_entity.id
_entity.type
_entity.pdbx_description
1 polymer ?
#
loop_
_entity_poly.entity_id
_entity_poly.type
_entity_poly.pdbx_seq_one_letter_code
_entity_poly.pdbx_strand_id
1 'polypeptide(L)'
;MSAKIIADSISPIGKRITTMELRYPRFIHAEELTHRVLSSSPQIIEYIADGVMYDENLSRNASSSRAIPVERMIQDVIDDPAMPIYWGKNQSGMQAGEEFEGFDGYIKNPWHAGLIVQGTILSPEQGWLAGRDQMIKLARAYSDVGYHKQIVNRLLETWLHINVVVTATEWDNFFKLRLHKDAQPEIQQLARLMFDEMVSSTPIELGSGEWHLPYVTEDEQAVAVTEAGQRNVKILSVARCASVSYKTVDGLPMTLERAQAIYEKLVGAEVFHASPFEHQATPDTQSSYRRQVKYHQGPDRWDTRFDGLDFNRPELHGNLQGWIQNRKIMESKLAL
;
A
#
# COMPACT_ATOMS: atom_id res chain seq x y z
N MET A 1 -2.86 1.46 13.81
CA MET A 1 -2.96 1.08 12.39
C MET A 1 -4.37 1.32 11.86
N SER A 2 -4.57 1.51 10.56
CA SER A 2 -5.86 1.78 9.93
C SER A 2 -5.90 1.36 8.45
N ALA A 3 -7.10 1.11 7.94
CA ALA A 3 -7.43 1.03 6.53
C ALA A 3 -8.60 1.96 6.26
N LYS A 4 -8.59 2.67 5.13
CA LYS A 4 -9.66 3.58 4.72
C LYS A 4 -9.86 3.48 3.23
N ILE A 5 -11.10 3.23 2.79
CA ILE A 5 -11.44 3.35 1.38
C ILE A 5 -11.43 4.82 0.96
N ILE A 6 -10.65 5.15 -0.07
CA ILE A 6 -10.53 6.51 -0.60
C ILE A 6 -11.11 6.65 -2.01
N ALA A 7 -11.37 5.53 -2.68
CA ALA A 7 -12.23 5.43 -3.86
C ALA A 7 -12.70 3.98 -4.00
N ASP A 8 -13.94 3.79 -4.39
CA ASP A 8 -14.51 2.47 -4.65
C ASP A 8 -15.53 2.56 -5.78
N SER A 9 -15.34 1.75 -6.82
CA SER A 9 -16.12 1.85 -8.05
C SER A 9 -16.42 0.50 -8.64
N ILE A 10 -17.49 0.42 -9.43
CA ILE A 10 -17.89 -0.79 -10.14
C ILE A 10 -18.23 -0.46 -11.59
N SER A 11 -17.75 -1.27 -12.52
CA SER A 11 -18.06 -1.11 -13.94
C SER A 11 -19.47 -1.64 -14.27
N PRO A 12 -20.04 -1.32 -15.44
CA PRO A 12 -21.38 -1.79 -15.82
C PRO A 12 -21.46 -3.32 -15.99
N ILE A 13 -20.31 -3.98 -16.11
CA ILE A 13 -20.19 -5.44 -16.20
C ILE A 13 -19.93 -6.10 -14.83
N GLY A 14 -19.97 -5.32 -13.74
CA GLY A 14 -19.82 -5.81 -12.37
C GLY A 14 -18.38 -5.99 -11.88
N LYS A 15 -17.36 -5.48 -12.60
CA LYS A 15 -15.97 -5.52 -12.13
C LYS A 15 -15.69 -4.36 -11.18
N ARG A 16 -15.53 -4.66 -9.88
CA ARG A 16 -15.21 -3.69 -8.83
C ARG A 16 -13.71 -3.34 -8.85
N ILE A 17 -13.40 -2.08 -8.61
CA ILE A 17 -12.05 -1.57 -8.33
C ILE A 17 -12.10 -0.79 -7.03
N THR A 18 -11.16 -1.07 -6.13
CA THR A 18 -11.12 -0.42 -4.82
C THR A 18 -9.73 0.14 -4.58
N THR A 19 -9.68 1.37 -4.06
CA THR A 19 -8.46 2.01 -3.59
C THR A 19 -8.55 2.33 -2.11
N MET A 20 -7.53 1.94 -1.36
CA MET A 20 -7.42 2.20 0.08
C MET A 20 -6.18 3.00 0.43
N GLU A 21 -6.31 3.86 1.43
CA GLU A 21 -5.20 4.38 2.22
C GLU A 21 -5.02 3.49 3.46
N LEU A 22 -3.83 2.93 3.60
CA LEU A 22 -3.43 2.06 4.70
C LEU A 22 -2.39 2.79 5.55
N ARG A 23 -2.47 2.62 6.87
CA ARG A 23 -1.43 3.06 7.80
C ARG A 23 -1.10 1.97 8.80
N TYR A 24 0.11 1.43 8.78
CA TYR A 24 0.45 0.23 9.55
C TYR A 24 1.94 0.18 9.93
N PRO A 25 2.37 -0.67 10.89
CA PRO A 25 3.77 -0.76 11.31
C PRO A 25 4.74 -0.96 10.15
N ARG A 26 5.85 -0.22 10.15
CA ARG A 26 6.85 -0.32 9.09
C ARG A 26 7.60 -1.65 9.10
N PHE A 27 7.72 -2.31 10.27
CA PHE A 27 8.40 -3.60 10.36
C PHE A 27 7.69 -4.71 9.57
N ILE A 28 6.35 -4.76 9.55
CA ILE A 28 5.64 -5.70 8.68
C ILE A 28 5.86 -5.38 7.20
N HIS A 29 5.93 -4.09 6.83
CA HIS A 29 6.26 -3.71 5.45
C HIS A 29 7.59 -4.29 4.95
N ALA A 30 8.58 -4.42 5.85
CA ALA A 30 9.89 -4.98 5.52
C ALA A 30 9.89 -6.51 5.45
N GLU A 31 9.09 -7.18 6.28
CA GLU A 31 8.94 -8.64 6.29
C GLU A 31 8.23 -9.14 5.03
N GLU A 32 7.29 -8.35 4.50
CA GLU A 32 6.64 -8.61 3.21
C GLU A 32 7.63 -8.59 2.00
N LEU A 33 8.87 -8.10 2.16
CA LEU A 33 9.96 -8.14 1.16
C LEU A 33 10.70 -9.48 1.09
N THR A 34 10.50 -10.38 2.05
CA THR A 34 11.27 -11.63 2.19
C THR A 34 10.72 -12.81 1.37
N HIS A 35 9.51 -12.69 0.80
CA HIS A 35 8.91 -13.70 -0.08
C HIS A 35 9.33 -13.58 -1.56
N ARG A 36 10.37 -12.80 -1.86
CA ARG A 36 10.98 -12.78 -3.19
C ARG A 36 11.90 -13.99 -3.32
N VAL A 37 11.41 -15.08 -3.93
CA VAL A 37 12.28 -16.19 -4.34
C VAL A 37 13.29 -15.65 -5.37
N LEU A 38 14.54 -15.47 -4.95
CA LEU A 38 15.68 -15.44 -5.85
C LEU A 38 15.99 -16.89 -6.23
N SER A 39 15.47 -17.34 -7.37
CA SER A 39 15.77 -18.70 -7.84
C SER A 39 17.15 -18.74 -8.48
N SER A 40 18.00 -19.62 -7.96
CA SER A 40 19.13 -20.23 -8.67
C SER A 40 18.74 -21.64 -9.14
N SER A 41 17.73 -21.79 -10.01
CA SER A 41 17.55 -22.92 -10.94
C SER A 41 16.41 -22.69 -11.94
N PRO A 42 16.57 -23.07 -13.23
CA PRO A 42 15.56 -22.85 -14.26
C PRO A 42 14.63 -24.06 -14.34
N GLN A 43 13.36 -23.95 -13.90
CA GLN A 43 12.19 -24.56 -14.59
C GLN A 43 10.85 -24.50 -13.86
N ILE A 44 10.75 -24.05 -12.60
CA ILE A 44 9.44 -23.73 -11.99
C ILE A 44 9.62 -22.47 -11.18
N ILE A 45 8.95 -21.39 -11.59
CA ILE A 45 8.86 -20.16 -10.81
C ILE A 45 7.50 -20.19 -10.10
N GLU A 46 7.44 -20.72 -8.88
CA GLU A 46 6.35 -20.36 -7.97
C GLU A 46 6.67 -18.98 -7.42
N TYR A 47 5.97 -17.97 -7.94
CA TYR A 47 5.96 -16.64 -7.35
C TYR A 47 5.10 -16.70 -6.09
N ILE A 48 5.74 -16.71 -4.92
CA ILE A 48 5.06 -16.51 -3.63
C ILE A 48 4.90 -14.99 -3.46
N ALA A 49 3.97 -14.41 -4.20
CA ALA A 49 3.67 -12.98 -4.19
C ALA A 49 2.62 -12.67 -3.11
N ASP A 50 2.96 -12.93 -1.84
CA ASP A 50 1.93 -13.03 -0.80
C ASP A 50 1.65 -11.69 -0.11
N GLY A 51 2.49 -10.68 -0.32
CA GLY A 51 2.48 -9.45 0.46
C GLY A 51 1.80 -8.24 -0.17
N VAL A 52 1.43 -7.27 0.69
CA VAL A 52 0.92 -5.95 0.28
C VAL A 52 1.87 -5.24 -0.68
N MET A 53 3.15 -5.62 -0.77
CA MET A 53 4.14 -5.02 -1.67
C MET A 53 4.56 -5.87 -2.88
N TYR A 54 4.09 -7.14 -2.99
CA TYR A 54 4.47 -8.04 -4.08
C TYR A 54 3.34 -8.76 -4.81
N ASP A 55 2.16 -8.89 -4.22
CA ASP A 55 0.96 -9.35 -4.96
C ASP A 55 0.83 -8.55 -6.26
N GLU A 56 0.91 -9.24 -7.39
CA GLU A 56 0.93 -8.63 -8.72
C GLU A 56 -0.38 -7.93 -9.06
N ASN A 57 -1.46 -8.26 -8.34
CA ASN A 57 -2.78 -7.68 -8.53
C ASN A 57 -2.91 -6.29 -7.87
N LEU A 58 -1.96 -5.90 -7.02
CA LEU A 58 -2.03 -4.66 -6.24
C LEU A 58 -1.07 -3.58 -6.80
N SER A 59 -1.62 -2.43 -7.17
CA SER A 59 -0.87 -1.20 -7.44
C SER A 59 -0.57 -0.48 -6.14
N ARG A 60 0.66 0.02 -5.92
CA ARG A 60 1.04 0.67 -4.65
C ARG A 60 1.88 1.93 -4.79
N ASN A 61 1.62 2.87 -3.88
CA ASN A 61 2.55 3.94 -3.53
C ASN A 61 2.67 4.05 -2.00
N ALA A 62 3.89 4.26 -1.50
CA ALA A 62 4.18 4.37 -0.07
C ALA A 62 4.85 5.71 0.25
N SER A 63 4.53 6.28 1.41
CA SER A 63 5.18 7.50 1.89
C SER A 63 6.67 7.26 2.19
N SER A 64 7.51 8.23 1.83
CA SER A 64 8.96 8.12 2.01
C SER A 64 9.43 8.77 3.31
N SER A 65 9.96 7.98 4.24
CA SER A 65 10.60 8.48 5.46
C SER A 65 11.78 9.42 5.18
N ARG A 66 12.42 9.27 4.02
CA ARG A 66 13.54 10.12 3.56
C ARG A 66 13.12 11.55 3.23
N ALA A 67 11.84 11.77 2.92
CA ALA A 67 11.33 13.08 2.56
C ALA A 67 10.94 13.90 3.79
N ILE A 68 10.53 13.23 4.87
CA ILE A 68 9.92 13.83 6.06
C ILE A 68 11.00 14.39 7.02
N PRO A 69 10.86 15.65 7.50
CA PRO A 69 11.76 16.23 8.50
C PRO A 69 11.88 15.38 9.78
N VAL A 70 13.08 15.37 10.40
CA VAL A 70 13.37 14.53 11.57
C VAL A 70 12.40 14.78 12.72
N GLU A 71 12.18 16.04 13.11
CA GLU A 71 11.31 16.34 14.25
C GLU A 71 9.85 15.94 14.00
N ARG A 72 9.37 16.06 12.76
CA ARG A 72 8.04 15.57 12.39
C ARG A 72 7.96 14.05 12.53
N MET A 73 9.03 13.33 12.17
CA MET A 73 9.10 11.88 12.32
C MET A 73 9.13 11.46 13.79
N ILE A 74 9.88 12.18 14.62
CA ILE A 74 9.91 11.97 16.08
C ILE A 74 8.51 12.17 16.66
N GLN A 75 7.82 13.25 16.26
CA GLN A 75 6.49 13.54 16.77
C GLN A 75 5.48 12.44 16.38
N ASP A 76 5.51 11.94 15.15
CA ASP A 76 4.65 10.82 14.71
C ASP A 76 4.86 9.56 15.58
N VAL A 77 6.11 9.26 15.94
CA VAL A 77 6.47 8.13 16.82
C VAL A 77 6.08 8.36 18.29
N ILE A 78 6.04 9.62 18.75
CA ILE A 78 5.57 9.96 20.09
C ILE A 78 4.05 9.80 20.17
N ASP A 79 3.34 10.33 19.17
CA ASP A 79 1.89 10.43 19.14
C ASP A 79 1.22 9.08 18.84
N ASP A 80 1.79 8.29 17.92
CA ASP A 80 1.25 7.00 17.49
C ASP A 80 2.38 6.02 17.14
N PRO A 81 3.11 5.49 18.15
CA PRO A 81 4.17 4.52 17.93
C PRO A 81 3.62 3.20 17.39
N ALA A 82 4.33 2.61 16.43
CA ALA A 82 4.07 1.23 16.06
C ALA A 82 4.35 0.28 17.24
N MET A 83 3.36 -0.56 17.55
CA MET A 83 3.41 -1.56 18.62
C MET A 83 3.17 -2.96 18.03
N PRO A 84 3.89 -3.99 18.51
CA PRO A 84 3.45 -5.37 18.36
C PRO A 84 2.05 -5.54 18.97
N ILE A 85 1.20 -6.33 18.32
CA ILE A 85 -0.14 -6.64 18.84
C ILE A 85 -0.18 -7.99 19.57
N TYR A 86 0.92 -8.74 19.52
CA TYR A 86 1.07 -10.05 20.12
C TYR A 86 2.51 -10.28 20.60
N TRP A 87 2.68 -10.62 21.87
CA TRP A 87 3.97 -10.79 22.56
C TRP A 87 4.25 -12.27 22.85
N GLY A 88 4.29 -13.06 21.79
CA GLY A 88 4.42 -14.50 21.88
C GLY A 88 5.78 -14.99 22.41
N LYS A 89 5.73 -16.08 23.17
CA LYS A 89 6.89 -16.86 23.63
C LYS A 89 7.69 -17.39 22.43
N ASN A 90 9.00 -17.48 22.61
CA ASN A 90 9.86 -18.15 21.65
C ASN A 90 9.55 -19.65 21.59
N GLN A 91 9.44 -20.20 20.37
CA GLN A 91 9.27 -21.62 20.10
C GLN A 91 9.95 -22.00 18.77
N SER A 92 10.11 -23.30 18.50
CA SER A 92 10.60 -23.74 17.18
C SER A 92 9.59 -23.42 16.09
N GLY A 93 10.05 -22.84 14.97
CA GLY A 93 9.21 -22.41 13.85
C GLY A 93 9.25 -20.91 13.64
N MET A 94 8.45 -20.40 12.72
CA MET A 94 8.40 -18.97 12.37
C MET A 94 7.34 -18.18 13.16
N GLN A 95 6.47 -18.86 13.89
CA GLN A 95 5.32 -18.27 14.57
C GLN A 95 5.35 -18.60 16.05
N ALA A 96 4.84 -17.69 16.87
CA ALA A 96 4.65 -17.90 18.30
C ALA A 96 3.20 -18.31 18.60
N GLY A 97 3.01 -19.33 19.43
CA GLY A 97 1.69 -19.93 19.69
C GLY A 97 1.05 -19.50 21.01
N GLU A 98 1.81 -18.92 21.94
CA GLU A 98 1.32 -18.56 23.28
C GLU A 98 2.06 -17.33 23.84
N GLU A 99 1.39 -16.45 24.59
CA GLU A 99 2.01 -15.33 25.32
C GLU A 99 2.45 -15.75 26.73
N PHE A 100 3.18 -14.88 27.42
CA PHE A 100 3.47 -15.04 28.84
C PHE A 100 2.24 -14.80 29.71
N GLU A 101 2.11 -15.56 30.81
CA GLU A 101 1.08 -15.33 31.82
C GLU A 101 1.62 -14.43 32.94
N GLY A 102 0.79 -13.47 33.39
CA GLY A 102 1.12 -12.63 34.54
C GLY A 102 2.43 -11.84 34.38
N PHE A 103 3.31 -11.93 35.39
CA PHE A 103 4.56 -11.17 35.43
C PHE A 103 5.74 -11.86 34.73
N ASP A 104 5.58 -13.08 34.22
CA ASP A 104 6.68 -13.86 33.64
C ASP A 104 7.23 -13.25 32.35
N GLY A 105 6.41 -12.45 31.65
CA GLY A 105 6.81 -11.71 30.45
C GLY A 105 7.47 -10.36 30.72
N TYR A 106 7.57 -9.94 31.98
CA TYR A 106 8.14 -8.63 32.31
C TYR A 106 9.67 -8.66 32.20
N ILE A 107 10.23 -7.58 31.66
CA ILE A 107 11.67 -7.46 31.41
C ILE A 107 12.35 -6.55 32.42
N LYS A 108 13.65 -6.77 32.65
CA LYS A 108 14.47 -5.81 33.39
C LYS A 108 14.72 -4.58 32.52
N ASN A 109 14.57 -3.39 33.09
CA ASN A 109 14.88 -2.13 32.40
C ASN A 109 16.40 -2.02 32.17
N PRO A 110 16.90 -2.08 30.93
CA PRO A 110 18.34 -2.05 30.66
C PRO A 110 18.95 -0.65 30.80
N TRP A 111 18.14 0.40 30.90
CA TRP A 111 18.59 1.80 31.03
C TRP A 111 18.49 2.35 32.46
N HIS A 112 18.19 1.47 33.41
CA HIS A 112 18.01 1.85 34.79
C HIS A 112 19.36 1.95 35.51
N ALA A 113 19.67 3.13 36.08
CA ALA A 113 20.81 3.31 36.97
C ALA A 113 20.43 2.85 38.38
N GLY A 114 21.15 1.88 38.94
CA GLY A 114 20.79 1.08 40.12
C GLY A 114 20.61 1.78 41.48
N LEU A 115 20.27 3.07 41.52
CA LEU A 115 19.99 3.85 42.72
C LEU A 115 18.50 4.14 42.95
N ILE A 116 17.62 3.83 42.00
CA ILE A 116 16.17 4.07 42.11
C ILE A 116 15.46 2.70 42.13
N VAL A 117 14.45 2.45 42.95
CA VAL A 117 13.75 1.13 42.95
C VAL A 117 12.59 1.09 41.95
N GLN A 118 12.04 2.27 41.61
CA GLN A 118 10.92 2.38 40.68
C GLN A 118 11.39 2.29 39.22
N GLY A 119 10.69 1.49 38.41
CA GLY A 119 10.99 1.34 36.97
C GLY A 119 12.12 0.37 36.63
N THR A 120 12.53 -0.50 37.56
CA THR A 120 13.54 -1.55 37.32
C THR A 120 13.01 -2.72 36.49
N ILE A 121 11.68 -2.94 36.51
CA ILE A 121 10.98 -3.98 35.74
C ILE A 121 9.91 -3.30 34.90
N LEU A 122 9.78 -3.70 33.64
CA LEU A 122 8.85 -3.14 32.65
C LEU A 122 7.97 -4.26 32.08
N SER A 123 6.70 -3.96 31.79
CA SER A 123 5.92 -4.80 30.89
C SER A 123 6.56 -4.82 29.49
N PRO A 124 6.20 -5.77 28.61
CA PRO A 124 6.70 -5.79 27.23
C PRO A 124 6.48 -4.46 26.49
N GLU A 125 5.30 -3.86 26.61
CA GLU A 125 4.94 -2.58 25.99
C GLU A 125 5.76 -1.43 26.58
N GLN A 126 5.94 -1.40 27.90
CA GLN A 126 6.78 -0.40 28.55
C GLN A 126 8.25 -0.52 28.12
N GLY A 127 8.74 -1.74 27.96
CA GLY A 127 10.08 -2.03 27.44
C GLY A 127 10.28 -1.52 26.01
N TRP A 128 9.29 -1.77 25.16
CA TRP A 128 9.26 -1.30 23.78
C TRP A 128 9.30 0.22 23.67
N LEU A 129 8.45 0.91 24.45
CA LEU A 129 8.43 2.38 24.50
C LEU A 129 9.68 2.97 25.15
N ALA A 130 10.27 2.29 26.14
CA ALA A 130 11.54 2.70 26.71
C ALA A 130 12.66 2.68 25.65
N GLY A 131 12.69 1.66 24.77
CA GLY A 131 13.59 1.60 23.62
C GLY A 131 13.37 2.75 22.63
N ARG A 132 12.10 3.04 22.31
CA ARG A 132 11.70 4.18 21.46
C ARG A 132 12.28 5.49 22.00
N ASP A 133 12.10 5.72 23.29
CA ASP A 133 12.52 6.97 23.95
C ASP A 133 14.04 7.15 23.91
N GLN A 134 14.83 6.06 24.00
CA GLN A 134 16.28 6.15 23.80
C GLN A 134 16.65 6.46 22.36
N MET A 135 15.98 5.85 21.38
CA MET A 135 16.25 6.11 19.97
C MET A 135 15.81 7.52 19.54
N ILE A 136 14.76 8.09 20.15
CA ILE A 136 14.40 9.50 19.98
C ILE A 136 15.53 10.42 20.47
N LYS A 137 16.08 10.16 21.66
CA LYS A 137 17.21 10.96 22.18
C LYS A 137 18.41 10.89 21.24
N LEU A 138 18.72 9.69 20.73
CA LEU A 138 19.80 9.48 19.78
C LEU A 138 19.51 10.22 18.46
N ALA A 139 18.31 10.10 17.92
CA ALA A 139 17.90 10.78 16.69
C ALA A 139 18.01 12.31 16.80
N ARG A 140 17.57 12.90 17.93
CA ARG A 140 17.76 14.34 18.21
C ARG A 140 19.23 14.71 18.25
N ALA A 141 20.07 13.94 18.95
CA ALA A 141 21.51 14.20 19.00
C ALA A 141 22.18 14.19 17.61
N TYR A 142 21.82 13.24 16.74
CA TYR A 142 22.30 13.24 15.35
C TYR A 142 21.76 14.44 14.56
N SER A 143 20.48 14.80 14.76
CA SER A 143 19.87 15.95 14.10
C SER A 143 20.52 17.27 14.52
N ASP A 144 20.86 17.43 15.78
CA ASP A 144 21.48 18.64 16.35
C ASP A 144 22.87 18.92 15.75
N VAL A 145 23.61 17.85 15.42
CA VAL A 145 24.91 17.93 14.71
C VAL A 145 24.72 18.22 13.22
N GLY A 146 23.51 18.05 12.68
CA GLY A 146 23.18 18.32 11.28
C GLY A 146 23.22 17.10 10.37
N TYR A 147 23.17 15.87 10.90
CA TYR A 147 23.07 14.68 10.06
C TYR A 147 21.76 14.65 9.26
N HIS A 148 21.84 14.18 8.02
CA HIS A 148 20.70 14.21 7.11
C HIS A 148 19.59 13.22 7.50
N LYS A 149 18.33 13.65 7.37
CA LYS A 149 17.11 12.87 7.69
C LYS A 149 17.04 11.46 7.10
N GLN A 150 17.70 11.22 5.96
CA GLN A 150 17.77 9.89 5.33
C GLN A 150 18.45 8.83 6.20
N ILE A 151 19.34 9.25 7.11
CA ILE A 151 20.00 8.38 8.07
C ILE A 151 19.32 8.48 9.42
N VAL A 152 19.06 9.70 9.90
CA VAL A 152 18.50 9.92 11.25
C VAL A 152 17.14 9.24 11.43
N ASN A 153 16.25 9.33 10.44
CA ASN A 153 14.92 8.70 10.52
C ASN A 153 14.99 7.16 10.56
N ARG A 154 16.11 6.53 10.18
CA ARG A 154 16.28 5.07 10.25
C ARG A 154 16.35 4.56 11.69
N LEU A 155 16.84 5.39 12.61
CA LEU A 155 16.91 5.06 14.04
C LEU A 155 15.52 4.81 14.65
N LEU A 156 14.47 5.29 13.99
CA LEU A 156 13.08 5.22 14.45
C LEU A 156 12.26 4.14 13.74
N GLU A 157 12.80 3.44 12.73
CA GLU A 157 12.01 2.55 11.84
C GLU A 157 11.19 1.49 12.57
N THR A 158 11.68 0.99 13.71
CA THR A 158 10.98 0.02 14.55
C THR A 158 9.63 0.54 15.08
N TRP A 159 9.53 1.83 15.41
CA TRP A 159 8.31 2.45 15.95
C TRP A 159 7.55 3.26 14.93
N LEU A 160 7.97 3.23 13.67
CA LEU A 160 7.30 3.97 12.61
C LEU A 160 6.13 3.20 12.04
N HIS A 161 5.08 3.95 11.72
CA HIS A 161 4.08 3.52 10.77
C HIS A 161 4.45 4.00 9.36
N ILE A 162 3.94 3.29 8.36
CA ILE A 162 4.03 3.67 6.95
C ILE A 162 2.63 3.91 6.40
N ASN A 163 2.50 4.93 5.55
CA ASN A 163 1.27 5.17 4.80
C ASN A 163 1.42 4.57 3.40
N VAL A 164 0.44 3.81 2.96
CA VAL A 164 0.43 3.16 1.65
C VAL A 164 -0.93 3.37 1.00
N VAL A 165 -0.95 3.83 -0.24
CA VAL A 165 -2.13 3.73 -1.09
C VAL A 165 -2.04 2.46 -1.91
N VAL A 166 -3.11 1.68 -1.94
CA VAL A 166 -3.19 0.43 -2.70
C VAL A 166 -4.47 0.39 -3.53
N THR A 167 -4.36 -0.01 -4.80
CA THR A 167 -5.51 -0.18 -5.71
C THR A 167 -5.50 -1.57 -6.31
N ALA A 168 -6.65 -2.23 -6.34
CA ALA A 168 -6.81 -3.52 -7.02
C ALA A 168 -8.25 -3.81 -7.44
N THR A 169 -8.37 -4.76 -8.34
CA THR A 169 -9.64 -5.38 -8.78
C THR A 169 -9.81 -6.80 -8.21
N GLU A 170 -8.70 -7.47 -7.89
CA GLU A 170 -8.68 -8.85 -7.43
C GLU A 170 -8.03 -8.89 -6.03
N TRP A 171 -8.83 -9.17 -5.00
CA TRP A 171 -8.41 -9.17 -3.59
C TRP A 171 -8.46 -10.55 -2.93
N ASP A 172 -9.08 -11.53 -3.59
CA ASP A 172 -9.41 -12.82 -2.99
C ASP A 172 -8.17 -13.57 -2.50
N ASN A 173 -7.09 -13.58 -3.30
CA ASN A 173 -5.85 -14.23 -2.93
C ASN A 173 -5.20 -13.57 -1.70
N PHE A 174 -5.13 -12.24 -1.71
CA PHE A 174 -4.61 -11.45 -0.59
C PHE A 174 -5.37 -11.77 0.70
N PHE A 175 -6.70 -11.68 0.69
CA PHE A 175 -7.50 -11.96 1.89
C PHE A 175 -7.42 -13.42 2.33
N LYS A 176 -7.38 -14.37 1.40
CA LYS A 176 -7.23 -15.79 1.72
C LYS A 176 -5.93 -16.06 2.47
N LEU A 177 -4.82 -15.44 2.05
CA LEU A 177 -3.51 -15.63 2.67
C LEU A 177 -3.38 -14.84 3.98
N ARG A 178 -3.89 -13.61 4.01
CA ARG A 178 -3.65 -12.69 5.14
C ARG A 178 -4.69 -12.77 6.25
N LEU A 179 -5.89 -13.27 5.99
CA LEU A 179 -6.85 -13.61 7.06
C LEU A 179 -6.64 -15.03 7.60
N HIS A 180 -5.61 -15.74 7.14
CA HIS A 180 -5.28 -17.07 7.65
C HIS A 180 -4.69 -16.97 9.06
N LYS A 181 -4.99 -17.95 9.94
CA LYS A 181 -4.50 -18.00 11.33
C LYS A 181 -2.97 -18.01 11.47
N ASP A 182 -2.28 -18.49 10.44
CA ASP A 182 -0.81 -18.58 10.39
C ASP A 182 -0.19 -17.31 9.76
N ALA A 183 -0.99 -16.30 9.40
CA ALA A 183 -0.46 -15.00 9.04
C ALA A 183 0.11 -14.33 10.29
N GLN A 184 1.17 -13.52 10.13
CA GLN A 184 1.68 -12.70 11.22
C GLN A 184 0.55 -11.83 11.80
N PRO A 185 0.43 -11.69 13.14
CA PRO A 185 -0.70 -11.03 13.78
C PRO A 185 -0.99 -9.63 13.20
N GLU A 186 0.05 -8.81 13.00
CA GLU A 186 -0.11 -7.43 12.55
C GLU A 186 -0.66 -7.33 11.11
N ILE A 187 -0.20 -8.18 10.17
CA ILE A 187 -0.75 -8.16 8.80
C ILE A 187 -2.15 -8.78 8.76
N GLN A 188 -2.44 -9.77 9.60
CA GLN A 188 -3.77 -10.33 9.73
C GLN A 188 -4.76 -9.28 10.21
N GLN A 189 -4.38 -8.50 11.23
CA GLN A 189 -5.20 -7.41 11.72
C GLN A 189 -5.41 -6.32 10.66
N LEU A 190 -4.38 -5.97 9.89
CA LEU A 190 -4.52 -5.01 8.78
C LEU A 190 -5.48 -5.55 7.71
N ALA A 191 -5.32 -6.81 7.29
CA ALA A 191 -6.18 -7.45 6.31
C ALA A 191 -7.64 -7.52 6.79
N ARG A 192 -7.87 -7.73 8.10
CA ARG A 192 -9.20 -7.68 8.70
C ARG A 192 -9.84 -6.30 8.56
N LEU A 193 -9.10 -5.24 8.90
CA LEU A 193 -9.57 -3.86 8.76
C LEU A 193 -9.89 -3.53 7.29
N MET A 194 -9.04 -3.95 6.35
CA MET A 194 -9.26 -3.77 4.92
C MET A 194 -10.53 -4.49 4.45
N PHE A 195 -10.73 -5.74 4.88
CA PHE A 195 -11.90 -6.54 4.52
C PHE A 195 -13.19 -5.93 5.06
N ASP A 196 -13.19 -5.52 6.34
CA ASP A 196 -14.36 -4.92 6.99
C ASP A 196 -14.76 -3.59 6.32
N GLU A 197 -13.80 -2.77 5.92
CA GLU A 197 -14.04 -1.55 5.13
C GLU A 197 -14.64 -1.87 3.75
N MET A 198 -14.13 -2.89 3.04
CA MET A 198 -14.68 -3.30 1.72
C MET A 198 -16.10 -3.83 1.79
N VAL A 199 -16.40 -4.62 2.81
CA VAL A 199 -17.74 -5.17 3.05
C VAL A 199 -18.72 -4.05 3.38
N SER A 200 -18.27 -3.04 4.12
CA SER A 200 -19.11 -1.90 4.54
C SER A 200 -19.28 -0.85 3.44
N SER A 201 -18.42 -0.84 2.42
CA SER A 201 -18.44 0.14 1.35
C SER A 201 -19.36 -0.24 0.19
N THR A 202 -20.03 0.77 -0.37
CA THR A 202 -20.89 0.65 -1.56
C THR A 202 -20.17 1.31 -2.74
N PRO A 203 -19.79 0.56 -3.79
CA PRO A 203 -19.06 1.11 -4.92
C PRO A 203 -19.93 2.03 -5.77
N ILE A 204 -19.32 3.07 -6.32
CA ILE A 204 -19.95 3.98 -7.29
C ILE A 204 -19.92 3.34 -8.67
N GLU A 205 -21.06 3.25 -9.35
CA GLU A 205 -21.10 2.79 -10.73
C GLU A 205 -20.44 3.81 -11.65
N LEU A 206 -19.48 3.37 -12.46
CA LEU A 206 -18.81 4.18 -13.46
C LEU A 206 -19.00 3.56 -14.84
N GLY A 207 -19.36 4.37 -15.82
CA GLY A 207 -19.40 4.01 -17.23
C GLY A 207 -18.07 4.23 -17.96
N SER A 208 -18.00 3.77 -19.21
CA SER A 208 -16.84 3.98 -20.07
C SER A 208 -16.54 5.48 -20.23
N GLY A 209 -15.31 5.89 -19.91
CA GLY A 209 -14.87 7.29 -19.96
C GLY A 209 -15.01 8.03 -18.64
N GLU A 210 -15.76 7.49 -17.67
CA GLU A 210 -15.76 7.93 -16.28
C GLU A 210 -14.60 7.28 -15.52
N TRP A 211 -14.07 7.97 -14.51
CA TRP A 211 -12.79 7.62 -13.92
C TRP A 211 -12.90 7.31 -12.43
N HIS A 212 -12.29 6.20 -12.03
CA HIS A 212 -11.92 5.94 -10.66
C HIS A 212 -10.72 6.82 -10.30
N LEU A 213 -10.91 7.78 -9.39
CA LEU A 213 -9.94 8.81 -9.06
C LEU A 213 -9.69 8.87 -7.54
N PRO A 214 -8.76 8.06 -7.03
CA PRO A 214 -8.39 8.12 -5.61
C PRO A 214 -7.91 9.51 -5.20
N TYR A 215 -8.21 9.90 -3.97
CA TYR A 215 -7.87 11.22 -3.43
C TYR A 215 -8.48 12.42 -4.19
N VAL A 216 -9.57 12.23 -4.93
CA VAL A 216 -10.38 13.34 -5.46
C VAL A 216 -11.69 13.37 -4.69
N THR A 217 -12.10 14.55 -4.23
CA THR A 217 -13.38 14.69 -3.50
C THR A 217 -14.56 14.75 -4.47
N GLU A 218 -15.76 14.45 -3.97
CA GLU A 218 -16.99 14.56 -4.76
C GLU A 218 -17.18 15.98 -5.32
N ASP A 219 -16.89 17.01 -4.52
CA ASP A 219 -16.96 18.42 -4.95
C ASP A 219 -15.96 18.73 -6.09
N GLU A 220 -14.73 18.22 -6.00
CA GLU A 220 -13.71 18.38 -7.05
C GLU A 220 -14.14 17.67 -8.34
N GLN A 221 -14.77 16.50 -8.23
CA GLN A 221 -15.29 15.73 -9.34
C GLN A 221 -16.51 16.42 -9.99
N ALA A 222 -17.43 16.95 -9.18
CA ALA A 222 -18.67 17.58 -9.63
C ALA A 222 -18.43 18.83 -10.48
N VAL A 223 -17.37 19.60 -10.20
CA VAL A 223 -17.00 20.79 -10.98
C VAL A 223 -16.16 20.48 -12.21
N ALA A 224 -15.66 19.24 -12.36
CA ALA A 224 -14.82 18.79 -13.47
C ALA A 224 -15.63 18.45 -14.74
N VAL A 225 -16.57 19.30 -15.15
CA VAL A 225 -17.47 19.01 -16.29
C VAL A 225 -16.84 19.25 -17.67
N THR A 226 -15.73 19.98 -17.73
CA THR A 226 -15.00 20.26 -18.98
C THR A 226 -13.84 19.28 -19.16
N GLU A 227 -13.33 19.13 -20.39
CA GLU A 227 -12.12 18.33 -20.64
C GLU A 227 -10.92 18.81 -19.81
N ALA A 228 -10.76 20.12 -19.67
CA ALA A 228 -9.73 20.72 -18.82
C ALA A 228 -9.95 20.38 -17.34
N GLY A 229 -11.19 20.43 -16.86
CA GLY A 229 -11.56 20.01 -15.51
C GLY A 229 -11.24 18.54 -15.25
N GLN A 230 -11.63 17.65 -16.16
CA GLN A 230 -11.32 16.22 -16.10
C GLN A 230 -9.81 15.93 -16.09
N ARG A 231 -9.03 16.72 -16.84
CA ARG A 231 -7.56 16.66 -16.77
C ARG A 231 -7.04 17.08 -15.40
N ASN A 232 -7.57 18.16 -14.83
CA ASN A 232 -7.12 18.69 -13.54
C ASN A 232 -7.35 17.70 -12.40
N VAL A 233 -8.53 17.07 -12.31
CA VAL A 233 -8.81 16.06 -11.26
C VAL A 233 -7.95 14.81 -11.40
N LYS A 234 -7.61 14.40 -12.63
CA LYS A 234 -6.65 13.33 -12.88
C LYS A 234 -5.24 13.68 -12.38
N ILE A 235 -4.78 14.90 -12.63
CA ILE A 235 -3.47 15.38 -12.14
C ILE A 235 -3.45 15.46 -10.61
N LEU A 236 -4.54 15.96 -9.99
CA LEU A 236 -4.70 15.94 -8.54
C LEU A 236 -4.62 14.54 -7.97
N SER A 237 -5.36 13.57 -8.54
CA SER A 237 -5.34 12.17 -8.12
C SER A 237 -3.92 11.59 -8.19
N VAL A 238 -3.23 11.73 -9.32
CA VAL A 238 -1.84 11.25 -9.50
C VAL A 238 -0.90 11.84 -8.45
N ALA A 239 -0.93 13.16 -8.25
CA ALA A 239 -0.03 13.84 -7.32
C ALA A 239 -0.31 13.46 -5.85
N ARG A 240 -1.58 13.26 -5.49
CA ARG A 240 -1.99 12.84 -4.15
C ARG A 240 -1.69 11.36 -3.90
N CYS A 241 -1.83 10.49 -4.90
CA CYS A 241 -1.33 9.11 -4.85
C CYS A 241 0.19 9.06 -4.67
N ALA A 242 0.94 9.88 -5.40
CA ALA A 242 2.41 9.99 -5.23
C ALA A 242 2.81 10.42 -3.82
N SER A 243 1.98 11.26 -3.18
CA SER A 243 2.21 11.76 -1.81
C SER A 243 1.58 10.88 -0.73
N VAL A 244 0.72 9.95 -1.12
CA VAL A 244 -0.17 9.17 -0.23
C VAL A 244 -0.93 10.09 0.74
N SER A 245 -1.43 11.22 0.23
CA SER A 245 -2.10 12.25 1.04
C SER A 245 -2.78 13.33 0.20
N TYR A 246 -3.82 13.96 0.77
CA TYR A 246 -4.37 15.24 0.30
C TYR A 246 -3.44 16.44 0.53
N LYS A 247 -2.34 16.26 1.28
CA LYS A 247 -1.38 17.30 1.64
C LYS A 247 0.01 17.01 1.06
N THR A 248 0.84 18.04 0.95
CA THR A 248 2.26 17.88 0.66
C THR A 248 3.02 17.34 1.87
N VAL A 249 4.27 16.94 1.65
CA VAL A 249 5.19 16.50 2.71
C VAL A 249 5.40 17.58 3.79
N ASP A 250 5.19 18.86 3.48
CA ASP A 250 5.29 19.96 4.44
C ASP A 250 3.95 20.27 5.13
N GLY A 251 2.91 19.48 4.87
CA GLY A 251 1.59 19.60 5.50
C GLY A 251 0.66 20.62 4.84
N LEU A 252 1.07 21.24 3.73
CA LEU A 252 0.24 22.19 2.99
C LEU A 252 -0.80 21.45 2.13
N PRO A 253 -1.97 22.05 1.86
CA PRO A 253 -2.95 21.47 0.93
C PRO A 253 -2.34 21.20 -0.45
N MET A 254 -2.66 20.04 -1.04
CA MET A 254 -2.31 19.72 -2.42
C MET A 254 -3.25 20.45 -3.38
N THR A 255 -2.92 21.72 -3.67
CA THR A 255 -3.61 22.52 -4.69
C THR A 255 -3.28 22.04 -6.10
N LEU A 256 -4.06 22.47 -7.09
CA LEU A 256 -3.86 22.08 -8.48
C LEU A 256 -2.47 22.48 -8.99
N GLU A 257 -1.98 23.67 -8.63
CA GLU A 257 -0.66 24.17 -9.05
C GLU A 257 0.48 23.29 -8.51
N ARG A 258 0.36 22.86 -7.24
CA ARG A 258 1.33 21.95 -6.62
C ARG A 258 1.26 20.55 -7.23
N ALA A 259 0.04 20.07 -7.48
CA ALA A 259 -0.17 18.81 -8.15
C ALA A 259 0.41 18.81 -9.57
N GLN A 260 0.23 19.90 -10.32
CA GLN A 260 0.82 20.09 -11.64
C GLN A 260 2.35 20.02 -11.59
N ALA A 261 2.98 20.70 -10.63
CA ALA A 261 4.44 20.67 -10.46
C ALA A 261 4.97 19.27 -10.09
N ILE A 262 4.22 18.47 -9.33
CA ILE A 262 4.56 17.07 -9.05
C ILE A 262 4.38 16.23 -10.31
N TYR A 263 3.24 16.36 -10.98
CA TYR A 263 2.90 15.62 -12.20
C TYR A 263 3.97 15.80 -13.29
N GLU A 264 4.39 17.03 -13.55
CA GLU A 264 5.43 17.36 -14.51
C GLU A 264 6.78 16.72 -14.16
N LYS A 265 7.14 16.66 -12.87
CA LYS A 265 8.36 15.96 -12.42
C LYS A 265 8.27 14.46 -12.62
N LEU A 266 7.09 13.86 -12.42
CA LEU A 266 6.91 12.42 -12.60
C LEU A 266 6.99 12.01 -14.09
N VAL A 267 6.43 12.84 -14.97
CA VAL A 267 6.42 12.60 -16.42
C VAL A 267 7.75 12.99 -17.08
N GLY A 268 8.35 14.11 -16.67
CA GLY A 268 9.55 14.68 -17.28
C GLY A 268 10.88 14.23 -16.69
N ALA A 269 10.87 13.29 -15.74
CA ALA A 269 12.10 12.65 -15.26
C ALA A 269 12.76 11.82 -16.37
N GLU A 270 14.08 11.60 -16.27
CA GLU A 270 14.84 10.76 -17.22
C GLU A 270 14.22 9.36 -17.36
N VAL A 271 13.67 8.84 -16.26
CA VAL A 271 12.82 7.65 -16.23
C VAL A 271 11.43 8.08 -15.82
N PHE A 272 10.40 7.64 -16.53
CA PHE A 272 9.01 7.90 -16.16
C PHE A 272 8.69 7.26 -14.80
N HIS A 273 8.31 8.09 -13.81
CA HIS A 273 7.92 7.61 -12.49
C HIS A 273 6.47 7.10 -12.54
N ALA A 274 6.31 5.87 -12.99
CA ALA A 274 5.02 5.34 -13.43
C ALA A 274 4.04 4.95 -12.31
N SER A 275 4.52 4.62 -11.10
CA SER A 275 3.65 4.05 -10.05
C SER A 275 2.46 4.91 -9.64
N PRO A 276 2.58 6.25 -9.49
CA PRO A 276 1.42 7.07 -9.11
C PRO A 276 0.27 7.06 -10.13
N PHE A 277 0.56 6.67 -11.38
CA PHE A 277 -0.41 6.56 -12.46
C PHE A 277 -1.14 5.21 -12.49
N GLU A 278 -0.78 4.26 -11.64
CA GLU A 278 -1.41 2.94 -11.60
C GLU A 278 -2.78 2.94 -10.92
N HIS A 279 -3.07 3.98 -10.14
CA HIS A 279 -4.23 4.05 -9.27
C HIS A 279 -5.49 4.61 -9.94
N GLN A 280 -5.34 5.36 -11.04
CA GLN A 280 -6.47 5.90 -11.79
C GLN A 280 -6.82 4.97 -12.95
N ALA A 281 -8.10 4.67 -13.10
CA ALA A 281 -8.55 3.81 -14.18
C ALA A 281 -9.98 4.17 -14.64
N THR A 282 -10.34 3.74 -15.84
CA THR A 282 -11.70 3.87 -16.39
C THR A 282 -12.19 2.49 -16.83
N PRO A 283 -13.50 2.17 -16.71
CA PRO A 283 -14.01 0.87 -17.14
C PRO A 283 -13.66 0.58 -18.59
N ASP A 284 -13.22 -0.64 -18.88
CA ASP A 284 -13.17 -1.12 -20.25
C ASP A 284 -14.55 -1.58 -20.70
N THR A 285 -14.78 -1.53 -22.00
CA THR A 285 -16.00 -2.02 -22.63
C THR A 285 -15.80 -3.45 -23.11
N GLN A 286 -16.84 -4.27 -23.06
CA GLN A 286 -16.81 -5.59 -23.67
C GLN A 286 -16.93 -5.47 -25.19
N SER A 287 -16.15 -6.29 -25.89
CA SER A 287 -16.27 -6.50 -27.32
C SER A 287 -17.66 -7.03 -27.65
N SER A 288 -18.18 -6.64 -28.81
CA SER A 288 -19.38 -7.25 -29.38
C SER A 288 -19.12 -8.64 -29.96
N TYR A 289 -17.85 -9.05 -30.05
CA TYR A 289 -17.41 -10.34 -30.56
C TYR A 289 -17.01 -11.27 -29.42
N ARG A 290 -17.48 -12.53 -29.47
CA ARG A 290 -17.10 -13.55 -28.50
C ARG A 290 -15.65 -13.98 -28.72
N ARG A 291 -14.89 -14.10 -27.63
CA ARG A 291 -13.51 -14.61 -27.66
C ARG A 291 -13.52 -16.06 -28.13
N GLN A 292 -12.67 -16.39 -29.11
CA GLN A 292 -12.42 -17.77 -29.52
C GLN A 292 -11.24 -18.33 -28.73
N VAL A 293 -11.49 -19.42 -27.99
CA VAL A 293 -10.46 -20.14 -27.24
C VAL A 293 -10.27 -21.52 -27.83
N LYS A 294 -9.02 -21.85 -28.13
CA LYS A 294 -8.63 -23.18 -28.62
C LYS A 294 -8.38 -24.10 -27.43
N TYR A 295 -9.21 -25.12 -27.29
CA TYR A 295 -9.08 -26.17 -26.29
C TYR A 295 -8.37 -27.37 -26.90
N HIS A 296 -7.37 -27.90 -26.20
CA HIS A 296 -6.65 -29.09 -26.62
C HIS A 296 -7.40 -30.35 -26.16
N GLN A 297 -7.76 -31.24 -27.09
CA GLN A 297 -8.48 -32.50 -26.82
C GLN A 297 -7.67 -33.75 -27.18
N GLY A 298 -6.35 -33.68 -27.01
CA GLY A 298 -5.40 -34.76 -27.34
C GLY A 298 -4.37 -34.36 -28.39
N PRO A 299 -3.42 -35.25 -28.73
CA PRO A 299 -2.13 -34.91 -29.34
C PRO A 299 -2.21 -34.00 -30.59
N ASP A 300 -3.26 -34.16 -31.41
CA ASP A 300 -3.44 -33.42 -32.67
C ASP A 300 -4.87 -32.86 -32.86
N ARG A 301 -5.63 -32.64 -31.77
CA ARG A 301 -7.00 -32.08 -31.86
C ARG A 301 -7.14 -30.79 -31.07
N TRP A 302 -7.53 -29.73 -31.79
CA TRP A 302 -7.87 -28.43 -31.25
C TRP A 302 -9.34 -28.14 -31.56
N ASP A 303 -10.12 -27.86 -30.53
CA ASP A 303 -11.52 -27.44 -30.62
C ASP A 303 -11.61 -25.94 -30.35
N THR A 304 -12.38 -25.21 -31.15
CA THR A 304 -12.55 -23.75 -30.97
C THR A 304 -13.88 -23.52 -30.26
N ARG A 305 -13.82 -23.03 -29.02
CA ARG A 305 -15.00 -22.66 -28.23
C ARG A 305 -15.06 -21.16 -28.03
N PHE A 306 -16.25 -20.67 -27.70
CA PHE A 306 -16.47 -19.28 -27.30
C PHE A 306 -16.68 -19.24 -25.78
N ASP A 307 -15.83 -18.53 -25.04
CA ASP A 307 -15.84 -18.52 -23.57
C ASP A 307 -16.31 -17.18 -22.94
N GLY A 308 -16.92 -16.31 -23.73
CA GLY A 308 -17.47 -15.04 -23.27
C GLY A 308 -17.23 -13.91 -24.26
N LEU A 309 -17.56 -12.69 -23.85
CA LEU A 309 -17.14 -11.47 -24.55
C LEU A 309 -15.75 -11.07 -24.05
N ASP A 310 -14.85 -10.74 -24.97
CA ASP A 310 -13.54 -10.20 -24.58
C ASP A 310 -13.67 -8.74 -24.15
N PHE A 311 -12.65 -8.21 -23.50
CA PHE A 311 -12.49 -6.78 -23.32
C PHE A 311 -12.00 -6.12 -24.62
N ASN A 312 -12.36 -4.85 -24.85
CA ASN A 312 -11.92 -4.13 -26.06
C ASN A 312 -10.45 -3.71 -25.99
N ARG A 313 -9.91 -3.45 -24.80
CA ARG A 313 -8.51 -3.01 -24.59
C ARG A 313 -7.83 -3.72 -23.41
N PRO A 314 -7.81 -5.07 -23.37
CA PRO A 314 -7.21 -5.84 -22.28
C PRO A 314 -5.72 -5.53 -22.06
N GLU A 315 -5.00 -5.13 -23.10
CA GLU A 315 -3.59 -4.74 -23.04
C GLU A 315 -3.32 -3.50 -22.18
N LEU A 316 -4.35 -2.67 -21.95
CA LEU A 316 -4.24 -1.46 -21.12
C LEU A 316 -4.65 -1.69 -19.66
N HIS A 317 -4.98 -2.92 -19.26
CA HIS A 317 -5.46 -3.19 -17.90
C HIS A 317 -4.35 -3.18 -16.86
N GLY A 318 -3.14 -3.62 -17.25
CA GLY A 318 -2.11 -3.95 -16.26
C GLY A 318 -2.65 -4.98 -15.27
N ASN A 319 -2.62 -4.66 -13.99
CA ASN A 319 -3.16 -5.49 -12.90
C ASN A 319 -4.64 -5.22 -12.57
N LEU A 320 -5.29 -4.26 -13.24
CA LEU A 320 -6.67 -3.85 -12.96
C LEU A 320 -7.63 -4.48 -13.97
N GLN A 321 -7.93 -5.77 -13.81
CA GLN A 321 -8.74 -6.52 -14.78
C GLN A 321 -10.11 -5.86 -15.02
N GLY A 322 -10.41 -5.56 -16.28
CA GLY A 322 -11.63 -4.90 -16.70
C GLY A 322 -11.62 -3.37 -16.61
N TRP A 323 -10.46 -2.79 -16.31
CA TRP A 323 -10.27 -1.34 -16.17
C TRP A 323 -9.03 -0.90 -16.95
N ILE A 324 -9.16 0.14 -17.77
CA ILE A 324 -8.05 0.75 -18.51
C ILE A 324 -7.25 1.63 -17.54
N GLN A 325 -6.01 1.25 -17.27
CA GLN A 325 -5.12 1.91 -16.31
C GLN A 325 -4.45 3.16 -16.90
N ASN A 326 -4.41 4.25 -16.13
CA ASN A 326 -3.81 5.53 -16.56
C ASN A 326 -2.31 5.39 -16.87
N ARG A 327 -1.57 4.59 -16.09
CA ARG A 327 -0.16 4.24 -16.37
C ARG A 327 0.02 3.72 -17.79
N LYS A 328 -0.79 2.75 -18.22
CA LYS A 328 -0.70 2.13 -19.55
C LYS A 328 -0.99 3.12 -20.67
N ILE A 329 -1.96 4.02 -20.45
CA ILE A 329 -2.24 5.12 -21.38
C ILE A 329 -1.04 6.06 -21.49
N MET A 330 -0.40 6.41 -20.36
CA MET A 330 0.73 7.33 -20.34
C MET A 330 1.99 6.72 -20.97
N GLU A 331 2.30 5.45 -20.69
CA GLU A 331 3.39 4.71 -21.35
C GLU A 331 3.21 4.75 -22.88
N SER A 332 2.00 4.46 -23.37
CA SER A 332 1.68 4.50 -24.80
C SER A 332 1.85 5.89 -25.42
N LYS A 333 1.50 6.96 -24.69
CA LYS A 333 1.60 8.36 -25.17
C LYS A 333 3.04 8.88 -25.18
N LEU A 334 3.86 8.42 -24.24
CA LEU A 334 5.25 8.83 -24.11
C LEU A 334 6.19 8.07 -25.07
N ALA A 335 5.66 7.09 -25.82
CA ALA A 335 6.42 6.20 -26.71
C ALA A 335 7.65 5.60 -26.01
N LEU A 336 7.45 5.17 -24.76
CA LEU A 336 8.43 4.43 -23.97
C LEU A 336 8.44 2.95 -24.32
#